data_AF-A0A397UZN0-F1
#
_entry.id   AF-A0A397UZN0-F1
#
_cell.length_a   1.000
_cell.length_b   1.000
_cell.length_c   1.000
_cell.angle_alpha   90.00
_cell.angle_beta   90.00
_cell.angle_gamma   90.00
#
_symmetry.space_group_name_H-M   'P 1'
#
loop_
_entity.id
_entity.type
_entity.pdbx_description
1 polymer ?
#
loop_
_entity_poly.entity_id
_entity_poly.type
_entity_poly.pdbx_seq_one_letter_code
_entity_poly.pdbx_strand_id
1 'polypeptide(L)' 'MQMLDTITMKWSTLNISQNVPFPCFGYAAVLLPTAEIIYIGGSEQPLLGSIRSVDIKAIRLFNTKSFTWSTKVY' A
#
# COMPACT_ATOMS: atom_id res chain seq x y z
N MET A 1 6.71 -4.67 -3.08
CA MET A 1 5.58 -4.58 -4.04
C MET A 1 6.07 -4.98 -5.42
N GLN A 2 5.21 -5.56 -6.25
CA GLN A 2 5.54 -5.92 -7.63
C GLN A 2 4.96 -4.88 -8.59
N MET A 3 5.70 -4.57 -9.66
CA MET A 3 5.27 -3.71 -10.75
C MET A 3 5.30 -4.52 -12.04
N LEU A 4 4.18 -4.51 -12.78
CA LEU A 4 4.08 -5.07 -14.12
C LEU A 4 4.30 -3.95 -15.13
N ASP A 5 5.36 -4.06 -15.92
CA ASP A 5 5.51 -3.28 -17.15
C ASP A 5 4.65 -3.91 -18.24
N THR A 6 3.65 -3.18 -18.72
CA THR A 6 2.70 -3.65 -19.73
C THR A 6 3.22 -3.56 -21.17
N ILE A 7 4.34 -2.87 -21.39
CA ILE A 7 5.02 -2.80 -22.70
C ILE A 7 5.86 -4.06 -22.88
N THR A 8 6.65 -4.42 -21.86
CA THR A 8 7.56 -5.58 -21.91
C THR A 8 6.95 -6.86 -21.34
N MET A 9 5.79 -6.78 -20.69
CA MET A 9 5.12 -7.87 -19.97
C MET A 9 6.01 -8.53 -18.91
N LYS A 10 6.86 -7.72 -18.25
CA LYS A 10 7.79 -8.19 -17.21
C LYS A 10 7.39 -7.66 -15.85
N TRP A 11 7.51 -8.55 -14.86
CA TRP A 11 7.42 -8.18 -13.46
C TRP A 11 8.77 -7.69 -12.94
N SER A 12 8.73 -6.67 -12.09
CA SER A 12 9.88 -6.19 -11.33
C SER A 12 9.49 -5.95 -9.88
N THR A 13 10.42 -6.18 -8.97
CA THR A 13 10.22 -5.89 -7.55
C THR A 13 10.68 -4.48 -7.23
N LEU A 14 9.77 -3.67 -6.67
CA LEU A 14 10.12 -2.34 -6.19
C LEU A 14 10.96 -2.44 -4.91
N ASN A 15 12.08 -1.74 -4.88
CA ASN A 15 12.94 -1.63 -3.71
C ASN A 15 12.37 -0.58 -2.73
N ILE A 16 11.54 -1.02 -1.80
CA ILE A 16 10.85 -0.19 -0.82
C ILE A 16 11.21 -0.71 0.58
N SER A 17 11.85 0.12 1.39
CA SER A 17 12.32 -0.28 2.73
C SER A 17 11.69 0.52 3.87
N GLN A 18 11.09 1.68 3.58
CA GLN A 18 10.60 2.60 4.62
C GLN A 18 9.08 2.58 4.70
N ASN A 19 8.58 2.56 5.95
CA ASN A 19 7.16 2.69 6.30
C ASN A 19 6.22 1.72 5.58
N VAL A 20 6.73 0.55 5.16
CA VAL A 20 5.94 -0.47 4.48
C VAL A 20 4.84 -0.95 5.43
N PRO A 21 3.56 -0.83 5.08
CA PRO A 21 2.48 -1.33 5.91
C PRO A 21 2.54 -2.84 6.08
N PHE A 22 1.91 -3.37 7.13
CA PHE A 22 1.73 -4.81 7.25
C PHE A 22 0.98 -5.39 6.05
N PRO A 23 1.23 -6.67 5.71
CA PRO A 23 0.41 -7.39 4.73
C PRO A 23 -1.07 -7.18 5.04
N CYS A 24 -1.83 -6.74 4.03
CA CYS A 24 -3.23 -6.38 4.18
C CYS A 24 -4.03 -6.96 3.02
N PHE A 25 -5.26 -7.39 3.27
CA PHE A 25 -6.20 -7.89 2.27
C PHE A 25 -7.59 -7.29 2.49
N GLY A 26 -8.43 -7.32 1.45
CA GLY A 26 -9.79 -6.78 1.52
C GLY A 26 -9.86 -5.26 1.68
N TYR A 27 -8.78 -4.54 1.38
CA TYR A 27 -8.77 -3.07 1.36
C TYR A 27 -9.34 -2.53 0.04
N ALA A 28 -9.79 -1.29 0.06
CA ALA A 28 -10.07 -0.51 -1.15
C ALA A 28 -8.83 0.29 -1.55
N ALA A 29 -8.58 0.44 -2.86
CA ALA A 29 -7.50 1.27 -3.37
C ALA A 29 -7.98 2.17 -4.52
N VAL A 30 -7.49 3.41 -4.56
CA VAL A 30 -7.79 4.38 -5.62
C VAL A 30 -6.53 5.14 -6.02
N LEU A 31 -6.28 5.25 -7.33
CA LEU A 31 -5.21 6.07 -7.89
C LEU A 31 -5.71 7.51 -8.07
N LEU A 32 -4.98 8.46 -7.52
CA LEU A 32 -5.25 9.89 -7.68
C LEU A 32 -4.53 10.48 -8.90
N PRO A 33 -5.04 11.60 -9.47
CA PRO A 33 -4.32 12.36 -10.50
C PRO A 33 -2.92 12.86 -10.07
N THR A 34 -2.66 12.94 -8.76
CA THR A 34 -1.34 13.28 -8.20
C THR A 34 -0.31 12.15 -8.31
N ALA A 35 -0.69 11.00 -8.88
CA ALA A 35 0.10 9.76 -8.94
C ALA A 35 0.36 9.13 -7.56
N GLU A 36 -0.56 9.34 -6.62
CA GLU A 36 -0.60 8.67 -5.33
C GLU A 36 -1.71 7.63 -5.32
N ILE A 37 -1.46 6.47 -4.72
CA ILE A 37 -2.48 5.46 -4.47
C ILE A 37 -2.92 5.59 -3.01
N ILE A 38 -4.20 5.82 -2.79
CA ILE A 38 -4.83 5.74 -1.48
C ILE A 38 -5.26 4.30 -1.22
N TYR A 39 -4.97 3.79 -0.03
CA TYR A 39 -5.47 2.51 0.49
C TYR A 39 -6.29 2.76 1.75
N ILE A 40 -7.50 2.18 1.81
CA ILE A 40 -8.47 2.39 2.90
C ILE A 40 -9.00 1.05 3.40
N GLY A 41 -9.00 0.86 4.71
CA GLY A 41 -9.56 -0.31 5.39
C GLY A 41 -8.80 -1.61 5.11
N GLY A 42 -9.53 -2.72 5.17
CA GLY A 42 -9.00 -4.07 5.04
C GLY A 42 -8.60 -4.71 6.38
N SER A 43 -8.03 -5.90 6.28
CA SER A 43 -7.54 -6.69 7.41
C SER A 43 -6.04 -6.87 7.27
N GLU A 44 -5.28 -6.43 8.27
CA GLU A 44 -3.85 -6.56 8.29
C GLU A 44 -3.37 -7.73 9.16
N GLN A 45 -2.25 -8.31 8.76
CA GLN A 45 -1.59 -9.40 9.45
C GLN A 45 -0.21 -8.92 9.95
N PRO A 46 -0.11 -8.54 11.25
CA PRO A 46 1.18 -8.26 11.87
C PRO A 46 2.08 -9.50 11.88
N LEU A 47 3.40 -9.29 11.95
CA LEU A 47 4.40 -10.37 12.10
C LEU A 47 4.16 -11.22 13.35
N LEU A 48 3.76 -10.57 14.44
CA LEU A 48 3.40 -11.19 15.71
C LEU A 48 2.01 -10.70 16.09
N GLY A 49 1.05 -11.62 16.19
CA GLY A 49 -0.32 -11.32 16.58
C GLY A 49 -1.37 -11.89 15.63
N SER A 50 -2.64 -11.66 15.98
CA SER A 50 -3.79 -12.04 15.16
C SER A 50 -4.06 -11.03 14.07
N ILE A 51 -4.74 -11.47 13.00
CA ILE A 51 -5.28 -10.59 11.97
C ILE A 51 -6.20 -9.56 12.65
N ARG A 52 -6.07 -8.30 12.27
CA ARG A 52 -6.88 -7.20 12.80
C ARG A 52 -7.41 -6.31 11.68
N SER A 53 -8.58 -5.73 11.89
CA SER A 53 -9.11 -4.72 10.98
C SER A 53 -8.23 -3.47 11.03
N VAL A 54 -7.94 -2.91 9.86
CA VAL A 54 -7.32 -1.58 9.75
C VAL A 54 -8.36 -0.54 10.15
N ASP A 55 -7.97 0.41 11.00
CA ASP A 55 -8.83 1.55 11.35
C ASP A 55 -9.15 2.36 10.08
N ILE A 56 -10.44 2.61 9.84
CA ILE A 56 -10.91 3.37 8.68
C ILE A 56 -10.34 4.80 8.64
N LYS A 57 -9.96 5.34 9.81
CA LYS A 57 -9.32 6.65 9.96
C LYS A 57 -7.86 6.65 9.51
N ALA A 58 -7.22 5.48 9.41
CA ALA A 58 -5.85 5.33 8.97
C ALA A 58 -5.78 5.23 7.45
N ILE A 59 -5.57 6.36 6.79
CA ILE A 59 -5.45 6.47 5.34
C ILE A 59 -3.99 6.28 4.94
N ARG A 60 -3.71 5.19 4.22
CA ARG A 60 -2.38 4.89 3.70
C ARG A 60 -2.21 5.46 2.30
N LEU A 61 -1.07 6.06 2.05
CA LEU A 61 -0.72 6.69 0.78
C LEU A 61 0.57 6.06 0.27
N PHE A 62 0.54 5.62 -0.98
CA PHE A 62 1.74 5.19 -1.71
C PHE A 62 2.04 6.16 -2.83
N ASN A 63 3.21 6.80 -2.78
CA ASN A 63 3.66 7.68 -3.86
C ASN A 63 4.33 6.84 -4.96
N THR A 64 3.77 6.85 -6.16
CA THR A 64 4.25 6.01 -7.27
C THR A 64 5.52 6.55 -7.96
N LYS A 65 5.94 7.79 -7.65
CA LYS A 65 7.14 8.41 -8.21
C LYS A 65 8.35 8.22 -7.31
N SER A 66 8.17 8.41 -6.00
CA SER A 66 9.23 8.25 -5.00
C SER A 66 9.28 6.86 -4.37
N PHE A 67 8.28 6.00 -4.63
CA PHE A 67 8.13 4.68 -4.03
C PHE A 67 8.16 4.69 -2.49
N THR A 68 7.48 5.67 -1.89
CA THR A 68 7.41 5.84 -0.43
C THR A 68 5.99 5.66 0.08
N TRP A 69 5.91 5.14 1.31
CA TRP A 69 4.66 5.02 2.06
C TRP A 69 4.53 6.11 3.11
N SER A 70 3.31 6.58 3.33
CA SER A 70 2.93 7.38 4.48
C SER A 70 1.53 7.00 4.96
N THR A 71 1.21 7.32 6.22
CA THR A 71 -0.12 7.11 6.80
C THR A 71 -0.59 8.40 7.46
N LYS A 72 -1.83 8.80 7.20
CA LYS A 72 -2.52 9.89 7.90
C LYS A 72 -3.64 9.30 8.74
N VAL A 73 -3.75 9.75 9.99
CA VAL A 73 -4.82 9.35 10.92
C VAL A 73 -5.69 10.56 11.19
N TYR A 74 -7.00 10.41 11.05
CA TYR A 74 -8.01 11.47 11.21
C TYR A 74 -8.94 11.22 12.41
#